data_AF-A0A1I6A4G1-F1
#
_entry.id   AF-A0A1I6A4G1-F1
#
_cell.length_a   1.000
_cell.length_b   1.000
_cell.length_c   1.000
_cell.angle_alpha   90.00
_cell.angle_beta   90.00
_cell.angle_gamma   90.00
#
_symmetry.space_group_name_H-M   'P 1'
#
loop_
_entity.id
_entity.type
_entity.pdbx_description
1 polymer ?
#
loop_
_entity_poly.entity_id
_entity_poly.type
_entity_poly.pdbx_seq_one_letter_code
_entity_poly.pdbx_strand_id
1 'polypeptide(L)'
;MRAVDERARAVGRFLLARRRELGLTQRAVAFRAGMSQNSVLRFEKGLWPVRSLSMTAALAKALEVNSYGLVVMVANGGEEIDRDVHLPSVMGRLAHSGVCRAHEPECLGELVFLLRVSARLGCASTARNAELHAATWEKLERGRYLPSIPVLERIAGSLGRDAEEYRVPLLVLAMRDQLRRQYYAARGQRWFPHWTRPGSLAERER
;
A
#
# COMPACT_ATOMS: atom_id res chain seq x y z
N MET A 1 16.17 -25.88 -0.32
CA MET A 1 15.80 -24.99 -1.45
C MET A 1 14.50 -24.29 -1.08
N ARG A 2 14.47 -22.96 -0.88
CA ARG A 2 13.19 -22.27 -0.60
C ARG A 2 12.35 -22.32 -1.88
N ALA A 3 11.09 -22.74 -1.77
CA ALA A 3 10.14 -22.62 -2.86
C ALA A 3 10.18 -21.17 -3.35
N VAL A 4 10.52 -20.97 -4.62
CA VAL A 4 10.57 -19.65 -5.21
C VAL A 4 9.13 -19.14 -5.22
N ASP A 5 8.94 -17.94 -4.69
CA ASP A 5 7.64 -17.29 -4.60
C ASP A 5 7.06 -17.06 -6.01
N GLU A 6 5.99 -17.77 -6.36
CA GLU A 6 5.39 -17.66 -7.70
C GLU A 6 4.83 -16.26 -7.95
N ARG A 7 4.40 -15.55 -6.88
CA ARG A 7 3.98 -14.14 -6.97
C ARG A 7 5.13 -13.27 -7.46
N ALA A 8 6.32 -13.46 -6.89
CA ALA A 8 7.52 -12.72 -7.29
C ALA A 8 7.90 -13.03 -8.75
N ARG A 9 7.75 -14.27 -9.20
CA ARG A 9 8.00 -14.65 -10.60
C ARG A 9 7.01 -14.01 -11.56
N ALA A 10 5.72 -13.99 -11.24
CA ALA A 10 4.72 -13.36 -12.10
C ALA A 10 4.97 -11.86 -12.27
N VAL A 11 5.26 -11.15 -11.16
CA VAL A 11 5.70 -9.75 -11.19
C VAL A 11 6.98 -9.61 -12.01
N GLY A 12 7.97 -10.48 -11.82
CA GLY A 12 9.22 -10.45 -12.57
C GLY A 12 9.04 -10.61 -14.08
N ARG A 13 8.17 -11.53 -14.51
CA ARG A 13 7.78 -11.72 -15.92
C ARG A 13 7.15 -10.45 -16.49
N PHE A 14 6.23 -9.83 -15.75
CA PHE A 14 5.63 -8.55 -16.15
C PHE A 14 6.68 -7.44 -16.33
N LEU A 15 7.56 -7.24 -15.34
CA LEU A 15 8.60 -6.21 -15.40
C LEU A 15 9.54 -6.43 -16.59
N LEU A 16 9.92 -7.70 -16.84
CA LEU A 16 10.76 -8.09 -17.98
C LEU A 16 10.07 -7.81 -19.32
N ALA A 17 8.80 -8.22 -19.47
CA ALA A 17 8.02 -8.00 -20.68
C ALA A 17 7.90 -6.51 -20.97
N ARG A 18 7.46 -5.72 -19.97
CA ARG A 18 7.30 -4.27 -20.12
C ARG A 18 8.61 -3.56 -20.44
N ARG A 19 9.72 -3.96 -19.82
CA ARG A 19 11.04 -3.41 -20.14
C ARG A 19 11.42 -3.65 -21.61
N ARG A 20 11.16 -4.87 -22.11
CA ARG A 20 11.45 -5.26 -23.50
C ARG A 20 10.60 -4.50 -24.51
N GLU A 21 9.31 -4.30 -24.21
CA GLU A 21 8.41 -3.47 -25.03
C GLU A 21 8.94 -2.04 -25.20
N LEU A 22 9.51 -1.47 -24.14
CA LEU A 22 10.12 -0.13 -24.17
C LEU A 22 11.53 -0.09 -24.80
N GLY A 23 12.08 -1.23 -25.23
CA GLY A 23 13.45 -1.32 -25.76
C GLY A 23 14.53 -0.97 -24.74
N LEU A 24 14.24 -1.07 -23.43
CA LEU A 24 15.17 -0.64 -22.38
C LEU A 24 16.10 -1.77 -21.94
N THR A 25 17.36 -1.42 -21.64
CA THR A 25 18.28 -2.32 -20.94
C THR A 25 17.96 -2.34 -19.43
N GLN A 26 18.39 -3.39 -18.72
CA GLN A 26 18.25 -3.42 -17.25
C GLN A 26 18.97 -2.24 -16.58
N ARG A 27 20.13 -1.83 -17.12
CA ARG A 27 20.88 -0.65 -16.66
C ARG A 27 20.08 0.63 -16.83
N ALA A 28 19.37 0.80 -17.95
CA ALA A 28 18.53 1.96 -18.20
C ALA A 28 17.35 2.04 -17.21
N VAL A 29 16.64 0.93 -16.98
CA VAL A 29 15.57 0.88 -15.97
C VAL A 29 16.11 1.16 -14.56
N ALA A 30 17.23 0.54 -14.20
CA ALA A 30 17.88 0.74 -12.91
C ALA A 30 18.23 2.23 -12.67
N PHE A 31 18.83 2.88 -13.66
CA PHE A 31 19.12 4.31 -13.63
C PHE A 31 17.86 5.16 -13.47
N ARG A 32 16.83 4.92 -14.30
CA ARG A 32 15.55 5.66 -14.23
C ARG A 32 14.84 5.48 -12.88
N ALA A 33 14.94 4.31 -12.26
CA ALA A 33 14.31 3.99 -10.99
C ALA A 33 15.19 4.31 -9.76
N GLY A 34 16.41 4.82 -9.95
CA GLY A 34 17.34 5.12 -8.85
C GLY A 34 17.74 3.88 -8.04
N MET A 35 17.95 2.73 -8.70
CA MET A 35 18.33 1.47 -8.06
C MET A 35 19.52 0.79 -8.76
N SER A 36 20.06 -0.26 -8.14
CA SER A 36 21.12 -1.05 -8.77
C SER A 36 20.58 -1.93 -9.91
N GLN A 37 21.38 -2.15 -10.95
CA GLN A 37 21.05 -3.10 -12.03
C GLN A 37 20.79 -4.51 -11.49
N ASN A 38 21.55 -4.94 -10.49
CA ASN A 38 21.38 -6.24 -9.85
C ASN A 38 20.01 -6.38 -9.16
N SER A 39 19.48 -5.29 -8.59
CA SER A 39 18.12 -5.29 -8.02
C SER A 39 17.08 -5.54 -9.10
N VAL A 40 17.15 -4.81 -10.22
CA VAL A 40 16.25 -5.00 -11.37
C VAL A 40 16.32 -6.45 -11.89
N LEU A 41 17.53 -6.98 -12.07
CA LEU A 41 17.74 -8.37 -12.49
C LEU A 41 17.09 -9.37 -11.54
N ARG A 42 17.22 -9.17 -10.21
CA ARG A 42 16.62 -10.04 -9.19
C ARG A 42 15.10 -9.95 -9.17
N PHE A 43 14.53 -8.77 -9.41
CA PHE A 43 13.08 -8.60 -9.55
C PHE A 43 12.56 -9.28 -10.82
N GLU A 44 13.19 -9.06 -11.97
CA GLU A 44 12.78 -9.68 -13.24
C GLU A 44 12.84 -11.21 -13.22
N LYS A 45 13.81 -11.77 -12.50
CA LYS A 45 13.93 -13.23 -12.30
C LYS A 45 12.99 -13.78 -11.22
N GLY A 46 12.22 -12.94 -10.53
CA GLY A 46 11.39 -13.34 -9.39
C GLY A 46 12.18 -13.89 -8.21
N LEU A 47 13.49 -13.59 -8.13
CA LEU A 47 14.33 -14.04 -7.03
C LEU A 47 14.03 -13.26 -5.76
N TRP A 48 13.66 -11.99 -5.91
CA TRP A 48 13.26 -11.10 -4.82
C TRP A 48 11.86 -10.54 -5.09
N PRO A 49 10.95 -10.55 -4.10
CA PRO A 49 9.68 -9.85 -4.22
C PRO A 49 9.87 -8.33 -4.09
N VAL A 50 9.09 -7.56 -4.82
CA VAL A 50 8.97 -6.11 -4.60
C VAL A 50 8.10 -5.91 -3.36
N ARG A 51 8.64 -5.32 -2.29
CA ARG A 51 7.91 -5.17 -1.01
C ARG A 51 7.63 -3.73 -0.61
N SER A 52 8.33 -2.78 -1.21
CA SER A 52 8.25 -1.37 -0.84
C SER A 52 7.38 -0.57 -1.81
N LEU A 53 6.52 0.28 -1.26
CA LEU A 53 5.74 1.25 -2.04
C LEU A 53 6.65 2.21 -2.82
N SER A 54 7.75 2.68 -2.20
CA SER A 54 8.68 3.60 -2.86
C SER A 54 9.39 2.97 -4.04
N MET A 55 9.81 1.70 -3.89
CA MET A 55 10.44 0.94 -4.97
C MET A 55 9.44 0.61 -6.08
N THR A 56 8.22 0.26 -5.71
CA THR A 56 7.12 0.02 -6.66
C THR A 56 6.83 1.27 -7.48
N ALA A 57 6.71 2.45 -6.84
CA ALA A 57 6.52 3.72 -7.52
C ALA A 57 7.70 4.07 -8.45
N ALA A 58 8.93 3.81 -8.03
CA ALA A 58 10.11 4.05 -8.84
C ALA A 58 10.18 3.15 -10.08
N LEU A 59 9.88 1.85 -9.92
CA LEU A 59 9.76 0.91 -11.04
C LEU A 59 8.62 1.31 -11.98
N ALA A 60 7.46 1.67 -11.45
CA ALA A 60 6.31 2.10 -12.25
C ALA A 60 6.64 3.30 -13.13
N LYS A 61 7.29 4.33 -12.53
CA LYS A 61 7.77 5.49 -13.28
C LYS A 61 8.80 5.12 -14.34
N ALA A 62 9.77 4.26 -14.01
CA ALA A 62 10.83 3.87 -14.94
C ALA A 62 10.33 3.03 -16.14
N LEU A 63 9.27 2.25 -15.93
CA LEU A 63 8.65 1.36 -16.91
C LEU A 63 7.38 1.95 -17.56
N GLU A 64 7.08 3.22 -17.29
CA GLU A 64 5.94 3.93 -17.87
C GLU A 64 4.63 3.13 -17.71
N VAL A 65 4.38 2.67 -16.47
CA VAL A 65 3.15 1.98 -16.06
C VAL A 65 2.50 2.70 -14.89
N ASN A 66 1.21 2.45 -14.68
CA ASN A 66 0.45 3.03 -13.59
C ASN A 66 0.92 2.46 -12.23
N SER A 67 1.34 3.33 -11.30
CA SER A 67 1.82 2.93 -9.96
C SER A 67 0.77 2.22 -9.11
N TYR A 68 -0.52 2.57 -9.25
CA TYR A 68 -1.62 1.92 -8.55
C TYR A 68 -1.87 0.52 -9.09
N GLY A 69 -1.83 0.35 -10.42
CA GLY A 69 -1.93 -0.98 -11.02
C GLY A 69 -0.76 -1.88 -10.61
N LEU A 70 0.47 -1.35 -10.63
CA LEU A 70 1.64 -2.13 -10.26
C LEU A 70 1.64 -2.55 -8.78
N VAL A 71 1.21 -1.70 -7.85
CA VAL A 71 1.16 -2.09 -6.42
C VAL A 71 0.15 -3.20 -6.16
N VAL A 72 -1.01 -3.16 -6.83
CA VAL A 72 -2.03 -4.22 -6.73
C VAL A 72 -1.50 -5.52 -7.34
N MET A 73 -0.87 -5.45 -8.51
CA MET A 73 -0.23 -6.61 -9.15
C MET A 73 0.85 -7.23 -8.26
N VAL A 74 1.66 -6.40 -7.61
CA VAL A 74 2.72 -6.85 -6.69
C VAL A 74 2.13 -7.58 -5.48
N ALA A 75 1.03 -7.09 -4.91
CA ALA A 75 0.36 -7.74 -3.79
C ALA A 75 -0.33 -9.05 -4.21
N ASN A 76 -1.06 -9.04 -5.33
CA ASN A 76 -1.80 -10.20 -5.82
C ASN A 76 -0.89 -11.27 -6.44
N GLY A 77 0.34 -10.93 -6.81
CA GLY A 77 1.26 -11.86 -7.44
C GLY A 77 0.99 -12.09 -8.92
N GLY A 78 0.65 -11.03 -9.65
CA GLY A 78 0.54 -11.06 -11.10
C GLY A 78 -0.74 -11.66 -11.67
N GLU A 79 -1.75 -11.91 -10.84
CA GLU A 79 -3.12 -12.14 -11.33
C GLU A 79 -3.63 -10.91 -12.09
N GLU A 80 -4.51 -11.16 -13.06
CA GLU A 80 -5.15 -10.11 -13.84
C GLU A 80 -5.81 -9.11 -12.86
N ILE A 81 -5.50 -7.83 -13.01
CA ILE A 81 -6.10 -6.80 -12.17
C ILE A 81 -7.58 -6.82 -12.53
N ASP A 82 -8.41 -7.34 -11.64
CA ASP A 82 -9.85 -7.14 -11.73
C ASP A 82 -10.09 -5.62 -11.78
N ARG A 83 -10.50 -5.16 -12.96
CA ARG A 83 -10.68 -3.73 -13.24
C ARG A 83 -11.90 -3.18 -12.50
N ASP A 84 -12.74 -4.06 -11.95
CA ASP A 84 -13.99 -3.71 -11.27
C ASP A 84 -13.82 -3.51 -9.75
N VAL A 85 -12.57 -3.46 -9.24
CA VAL A 85 -12.33 -3.08 -7.84
C VAL A 85 -12.62 -1.60 -7.62
N HIS A 86 -13.87 -1.31 -7.32
CA HIS A 86 -14.39 0.02 -7.07
C HIS A 86 -14.14 0.44 -5.60
N LEU A 87 -13.19 1.37 -5.38
CA LEU A 87 -13.08 2.20 -4.17
C LEU A 87 -14.43 2.76 -3.65
N PRO A 88 -15.38 3.16 -4.54
CA PRO A 88 -16.72 3.53 -4.13
C PRO A 88 -17.45 2.51 -3.23
N SER A 89 -17.16 1.21 -3.35
CA SER A 89 -17.82 0.17 -2.54
C SER A 89 -17.48 0.25 -1.05
N VAL A 90 -16.19 0.46 -0.72
CA VAL A 90 -15.74 0.59 0.67
C VAL A 90 -16.26 1.89 1.29
N MET A 91 -16.30 2.96 0.51
CA MET A 91 -16.87 4.23 0.97
C MET A 91 -18.37 4.14 1.21
N GLY A 92 -19.09 3.44 0.34
CA GLY A 92 -20.48 3.10 0.55
C GLY A 92 -20.67 2.43 1.91
N ARG A 93 -19.92 1.37 2.22
CA ARG A 93 -20.05 0.67 3.52
C ARG A 93 -19.69 1.53 4.72
N LEU A 94 -18.62 2.30 4.64
CA LEU A 94 -18.23 3.22 5.71
C LEU A 94 -19.32 4.26 5.97
N ALA A 95 -19.97 4.78 4.93
CA ALA A 95 -21.10 5.69 5.06
C ALA A 95 -22.32 5.01 5.72
N HIS A 96 -22.67 3.78 5.30
CA HIS A 96 -23.78 3.01 5.90
C HIS A 96 -23.53 2.65 7.37
N SER A 97 -22.26 2.52 7.79
CA SER A 97 -21.91 2.22 9.18
C SER A 97 -22.12 3.41 10.14
N GLY A 98 -22.39 4.61 9.62
CA GLY A 98 -22.53 5.83 10.42
C GLY A 98 -21.23 6.34 11.04
N VAL A 99 -20.09 5.67 10.77
CA VAL A 99 -18.77 6.04 11.31
C VAL A 99 -18.19 7.27 10.64
N CYS A 100 -18.57 7.53 9.38
CA CYS A 100 -18.06 8.66 8.61
C CYS A 100 -19.17 9.30 7.78
N ARG A 101 -19.06 10.61 7.55
CA ARG A 101 -19.82 11.27 6.47
C ARG A 101 -19.29 10.71 5.14
N ALA A 102 -20.07 10.79 4.07
CA ALA A 102 -19.70 10.27 2.76
C ALA A 102 -18.55 11.05 2.07
N HIS A 103 -17.44 11.30 2.77
CA HIS A 103 -16.21 11.88 2.23
C HIS A 103 -15.15 10.81 2.04
N GLU A 104 -14.32 10.96 1.02
CA GLU A 104 -13.18 10.08 0.80
C GLU A 104 -12.09 10.32 1.87
N PRO A 105 -11.45 9.27 2.44
CA PRO A 105 -10.36 9.42 3.39
C PRO A 105 -9.21 10.21 2.77
N GLU A 106 -8.64 11.14 3.52
CA GLU A 106 -7.55 11.99 3.07
C GLU A 106 -6.21 11.24 2.98
N CYS A 107 -6.03 10.22 3.82
CA CYS A 107 -4.79 9.43 3.91
C CYS A 107 -5.03 7.98 4.40
N LEU A 108 -4.00 7.15 4.27
CA LEU A 108 -4.01 5.77 4.76
C LEU A 108 -4.35 5.66 6.24
N GLY A 109 -3.79 6.55 7.08
CA GLY A 109 -4.01 6.51 8.53
C GLY A 109 -5.47 6.70 8.90
N GLU A 110 -6.17 7.58 8.19
CA GLU A 110 -7.60 7.80 8.36
C GLU A 110 -8.41 6.58 7.94
N LEU A 111 -8.16 6.02 6.75
CA LEU A 111 -8.88 4.84 6.29
C LEU A 111 -8.72 3.66 7.26
N VAL A 112 -7.50 3.38 7.72
CA VAL A 112 -7.24 2.30 8.70
C VAL A 112 -8.02 2.55 10.00
N PHE A 113 -8.05 3.80 10.48
CA PHE A 113 -8.83 4.17 11.66
C PHE A 113 -10.34 3.93 11.44
N LEU A 114 -10.89 4.42 10.32
CA LEU A 114 -12.31 4.28 10.00
C LEU A 114 -12.74 2.82 9.87
N LEU A 115 -11.96 2.02 9.14
CA LEU A 115 -12.20 0.59 8.98
C LEU A 115 -12.18 -0.12 10.34
N ARG A 116 -11.17 0.13 11.17
CA ARG A 116 -11.06 -0.49 12.50
C ARG A 116 -12.24 -0.13 13.41
N VAL A 117 -12.65 1.14 13.42
CA VAL A 117 -13.79 1.61 14.24
C VAL A 117 -15.10 1.02 13.72
N SER A 118 -15.30 0.95 12.40
CA SER A 118 -16.50 0.32 11.80
C SER A 118 -16.60 -1.17 12.13
N ALA A 119 -15.47 -1.87 12.22
CA ALA A 119 -15.38 -3.26 12.65
C ALA A 119 -15.44 -3.42 14.19
N ARG A 120 -15.58 -2.32 14.95
CA ARG A 120 -15.60 -2.29 16.43
C ARG A 120 -14.36 -2.95 17.07
N LEU A 121 -13.20 -2.78 16.46
CA LEU A 121 -11.95 -3.39 16.92
C LEU A 121 -11.10 -2.41 17.75
N GLY A 122 -10.50 -2.91 18.82
CA GLY A 122 -9.54 -2.16 19.64
C GLY A 122 -8.16 -2.04 18.98
N CYS A 123 -7.41 -0.96 19.25
CA CYS A 123 -6.09 -0.77 18.67
C CYS A 123 -5.11 -1.89 19.02
N ALA A 124 -5.07 -2.29 20.31
CA ALA A 124 -4.13 -3.29 20.78
C ALA A 124 -4.38 -4.69 20.19
N SER A 125 -5.65 -5.09 20.08
CA SER A 125 -6.02 -6.38 19.46
C SER A 125 -5.76 -6.36 17.96
N THR A 126 -6.14 -5.28 17.25
CA THR A 126 -5.91 -5.18 15.80
C THR A 126 -4.42 -5.14 15.45
N ALA A 127 -3.62 -4.42 16.24
CA ALA A 127 -2.16 -4.40 16.08
C ALA A 127 -1.56 -5.80 16.24
N ARG A 128 -1.97 -6.52 17.30
CA ARG A 128 -1.52 -7.91 17.53
C ARG A 128 -1.90 -8.83 16.37
N ASN A 129 -3.14 -8.74 15.89
CA ASN A 129 -3.62 -9.53 14.76
C ASN A 129 -2.86 -9.22 13.45
N ALA A 130 -2.39 -7.98 13.27
CA ALA A 130 -1.56 -7.59 12.14
C ALA A 130 -0.05 -7.91 12.33
N GLU A 131 0.32 -8.55 13.44
CA GLU A 131 1.70 -8.78 13.86
C GLU A 131 2.51 -7.47 13.96
N LEU A 132 1.88 -6.44 14.53
CA LEU A 132 2.47 -5.12 14.75
C LEU A 132 2.48 -4.77 16.24
N HIS A 133 3.50 -4.03 16.65
CA HIS A 133 3.52 -3.42 17.97
C HIS A 133 2.44 -2.32 18.05
N ALA A 134 1.80 -2.16 19.22
CA ALA A 134 0.74 -1.16 19.42
C ALA A 134 1.20 0.27 19.09
N ALA A 135 2.42 0.64 19.47
CA ALA A 135 3.01 1.93 19.13
C ALA A 135 3.22 2.13 17.60
N THR A 136 3.47 1.06 16.84
CA THR A 136 3.57 1.13 15.36
C THR A 136 2.19 1.37 14.75
N TRP A 137 1.17 0.67 15.25
CA TRP A 137 -0.22 0.89 14.85
C TRP A 137 -0.70 2.32 15.15
N GLU A 138 -0.36 2.85 16.31
CA GLU A 138 -0.68 4.22 16.69
C GLU A 138 -0.02 5.25 15.75
N LYS A 139 1.22 5.03 15.34
CA LYS A 139 1.90 5.86 14.33
C LYS A 139 1.24 5.75 12.96
N LEU A 140 0.75 4.56 12.58
CA LEU A 140 0.03 4.33 11.33
C LEU A 140 -1.24 5.19 11.25
N GLU A 141 -2.13 5.08 12.24
CA GLU A 141 -3.41 5.82 12.24
C GLU A 141 -3.22 7.35 12.31
N ARG A 142 -2.09 7.81 12.83
CA ARG A 142 -1.68 9.22 12.84
C ARG A 142 -0.93 9.66 11.57
N GLY A 143 -0.82 8.81 10.55
CA GLY A 143 -0.11 9.13 9.30
C GLY A 143 1.41 9.29 9.45
N ARG A 144 1.99 8.87 10.59
CA ARG A 144 3.42 8.99 10.90
C ARG A 144 4.23 7.76 10.49
N TYR A 145 3.56 6.67 10.14
CA TYR A 145 4.18 5.45 9.62
C TYR A 145 3.54 5.06 8.29
N LEU A 146 4.38 4.80 7.29
CA LEU A 146 3.94 4.27 6.00
C LEU A 146 4.36 2.80 5.91
N PRO A 147 3.42 1.85 5.92
CA PRO A 147 3.72 0.42 5.92
C PRO A 147 4.23 -0.07 4.55
N SER A 148 4.94 -1.20 4.57
CA SER A 148 5.29 -1.93 3.35
C SER A 148 4.09 -2.72 2.80
N ILE A 149 4.19 -3.24 1.58
CA ILE A 149 3.11 -4.02 0.95
C ILE A 149 2.72 -5.24 1.80
N PRO A 150 3.66 -6.09 2.29
CA PRO A 150 3.29 -7.20 3.16
C PRO A 150 2.66 -6.79 4.50
N VAL A 151 3.02 -5.61 5.01
CA VAL A 151 2.40 -5.08 6.24
C VAL A 151 0.96 -4.63 5.96
N LEU A 152 0.70 -4.02 4.79
CA LEU A 152 -0.66 -3.68 4.36
C LEU A 152 -1.55 -4.90 4.20
N GLU A 153 -1.02 -6.00 3.66
CA GLU A 153 -1.75 -7.27 3.57
C GLU A 153 -2.13 -7.82 4.95
N ARG A 154 -1.22 -7.77 5.93
CA ARG A 154 -1.53 -8.17 7.31
C ARG A 154 -2.54 -7.23 8.00
N ILE A 155 -2.45 -5.93 7.73
CA ILE A 155 -3.44 -4.96 8.22
C ILE A 155 -4.81 -5.26 7.62
N ALA A 156 -4.90 -5.55 6.32
CA ALA A 156 -6.15 -5.94 5.68
C ALA A 156 -6.73 -7.20 6.35
N GLY A 157 -5.90 -8.22 6.55
CA GLY A 157 -6.24 -9.46 7.25
C GLY A 157 -6.73 -9.27 8.68
N SER A 158 -6.21 -8.26 9.40
CA SER A 158 -6.59 -8.00 10.79
C SER A 158 -7.89 -7.22 10.96
N LEU A 159 -8.42 -6.61 9.89
CA LEU A 159 -9.62 -5.77 9.91
C LEU A 159 -10.94 -6.54 9.78
N GLY A 160 -10.92 -7.86 9.57
CA GLY A 160 -12.10 -8.71 9.66
C GLY A 160 -12.23 -9.76 8.54
N ARG A 161 -13.43 -10.36 8.43
CA ARG A 161 -13.72 -11.42 7.45
C ARG A 161 -13.63 -10.94 5.99
N ASP A 162 -13.79 -9.64 5.77
CA ASP A 162 -13.76 -9.00 4.45
C ASP A 162 -12.36 -8.50 4.07
N ALA A 163 -11.29 -9.13 4.60
CA ALA A 163 -9.91 -8.71 4.44
C ALA A 163 -9.50 -8.45 2.97
N GLU A 164 -9.97 -9.30 2.05
CA GLU A 164 -9.71 -9.17 0.62
C GLU A 164 -10.29 -7.86 0.05
N GLU A 165 -11.46 -7.45 0.53
CA GLU A 165 -12.13 -6.23 0.06
C GLU A 165 -11.41 -4.95 0.53
N TYR A 166 -10.72 -5.00 1.68
CA TYR A 166 -9.94 -3.87 2.19
C TYR A 166 -8.54 -3.80 1.59
N ARG A 167 -8.00 -4.92 1.07
CA ARG A 167 -6.61 -5.01 0.59
C ARG A 167 -6.32 -3.97 -0.49
N VAL A 168 -7.12 -3.93 -1.55
CA VAL A 168 -6.89 -3.03 -2.69
C VAL A 168 -7.04 -1.55 -2.29
N PRO A 169 -8.12 -1.11 -1.59
CA PRO A 169 -8.23 0.25 -1.09
C PRO A 169 -7.04 0.70 -0.23
N LEU A 170 -6.56 -0.17 0.67
CA LEU A 170 -5.39 0.13 1.50
C LEU A 170 -4.13 0.31 0.65
N LEU A 171 -3.89 -0.56 -0.33
CA LEU A 171 -2.74 -0.46 -1.24
C LEU A 171 -2.80 0.81 -2.10
N VAL A 172 -3.96 1.13 -2.65
CA VAL A 172 -4.17 2.32 -3.49
C VAL A 172 -3.94 3.59 -2.67
N LEU A 173 -4.51 3.67 -1.48
CA LEU A 173 -4.36 4.84 -0.62
C LEU A 173 -2.92 5.00 -0.11
N ALA A 174 -2.27 3.89 0.25
CA ALA A 174 -0.86 3.90 0.64
C ALA A 174 0.05 4.34 -0.51
N MET A 175 -0.25 3.91 -1.75
CA MET A 175 0.48 4.36 -2.94
C MET A 175 0.25 5.86 -3.20
N ARG A 176 -0.98 6.36 -3.06
CA ARG A 176 -1.28 7.80 -3.17
C ARG A 176 -0.47 8.61 -2.18
N ASP A 177 -0.45 8.19 -0.91
CA ASP A 177 0.32 8.81 0.16
C ASP A 177 1.84 8.78 -0.15
N GLN A 178 2.35 7.66 -0.68
CA GLN A 178 3.75 7.54 -1.11
C GLN A 178 4.09 8.53 -2.22
N LEU A 179 3.24 8.66 -3.24
CA LEU A 179 3.46 9.59 -4.36
C LEU A 179 3.40 11.05 -3.88
N ARG A 180 2.48 11.40 -2.98
CA ARG A 180 2.44 12.73 -2.35
C ARG A 180 3.72 13.00 -1.58
N ARG A 181 4.19 12.07 -0.74
CA ARG A 181 5.47 12.21 -0.02
C ARG A 181 6.64 12.48 -0.96
N GLN A 182 6.74 11.76 -2.08
CA GLN A 182 7.77 11.97 -3.09
C GLN A 182 7.65 13.34 -3.76
N TYR A 183 6.43 13.76 -4.12
CA TYR A 183 6.17 15.06 -4.75
C TYR A 183 6.59 16.24 -3.86
N TYR A 184 6.25 16.20 -2.57
CA TYR A 184 6.63 17.23 -1.61
C TYR A 184 8.13 17.17 -1.29
N ALA A 185 8.71 15.98 -1.11
CA ALA A 185 10.14 15.82 -0.83
C ALA A 185 11.02 16.39 -1.96
N ALA A 186 10.60 16.23 -3.22
CA ALA A 186 11.29 16.82 -4.37
C ALA A 186 11.31 18.37 -4.36
N ARG A 187 10.49 19.02 -3.52
CA ARG A 187 10.43 20.47 -3.31
C ARG A 187 11.05 20.91 -1.99
N GLY A 188 11.75 20.01 -1.28
CA GLY A 188 12.26 20.28 0.06
C GLY A 188 11.15 20.41 1.11
N GLN A 189 9.93 19.97 0.81
CA GLN A 189 8.79 20.04 1.71
C GLN A 189 8.44 18.65 2.26
N ARG A 190 7.69 18.63 3.36
CA ARG A 190 7.15 17.39 3.93
C ARG A 190 5.64 17.35 3.75
N TRP A 191 5.14 16.27 3.18
CA TRP A 191 3.71 16.03 3.13
C TRP A 191 3.19 15.60 4.50
N PHE A 192 2.14 16.27 4.96
CA PHE A 192 1.34 15.88 6.12
C PHE A 192 -0.13 15.94 5.73
N PRO A 193 -0.91 14.87 5.96
CA PRO A 193 -2.36 14.95 5.83
C PRO A 193 -2.93 15.86 6.93
N HIS A 194 -4.03 16.55 6.66
CA HIS A 194 -4.73 17.38 7.65
C HIS A 194 -5.51 16.53 8.66
N TRP A 195 -5.75 15.25 8.34
CA TRP A 195 -6.29 14.26 9.25
C TRP A 195 -5.58 14.23 10.61
N THR A 196 -6.38 14.40 11.66
CA THR A 196 -5.96 14.17 13.04
C THR A 196 -6.83 13.09 13.64
N ARG A 197 -6.20 12.00 14.10
CA ARG A 197 -6.90 10.92 14.79
C ARG A 197 -7.65 11.49 16.01
N PRO A 198 -8.97 11.29 16.12
CA PRO A 198 -9.71 11.64 17.33
C PRO A 198 -9.06 11.00 18.56
N GLY A 199 -8.89 11.77 19.63
CA GLY A 199 -8.51 11.23 20.94
C GLY A 199 -9.47 10.12 21.36
N SER A 200 -8.99 9.19 22.18
CA SER A 200 -9.87 8.18 22.76
C SER A 200 -10.97 8.87 23.57
N LEU A 201 -12.19 8.32 23.58
CA LEU A 201 -13.28 8.89 24.40
C LEU A 201 -12.86 8.99 25.89
N ALA A 202 -12.03 8.07 26.37
CA ALA A 202 -11.43 8.08 27.71
C ALA A 202 -10.46 9.26 27.99
N GLU A 203 -9.97 9.95 26.95
CA GLU A 203 -9.17 11.17 27.09
C GLU A 203 -10.02 12.45 27.06
N ARG A 204 -11.32 12.38 26.69
CA ARG A 204 -12.22 13.53 26.67
C ARG A 204 -13.01 13.73 27.98
N GLU A 205 -12.98 12.74 28.86
CA GLU A 205 -13.66 12.75 30.17
C GLU A 205 -12.70 13.05 31.34
N ARG A 206 -11.47 13.49 31.06
CA ARG A 206 -10.49 14.00 32.04
C ARG A 206 -10.21 15.46 31.78
#